data_AF-A0A846G780-F1
#
_entry.id   AF-A0A846G780-F1
#
_cell.length_a   1.000
_cell.length_b   1.000
_cell.length_c   1.000
_cell.angle_alpha   90.00
_cell.angle_beta   90.00
_cell.angle_gamma   90.00
#
_symmetry.space_group_name_H-M   'P 1'
#
loop_
_entity.id
_entity.type
_entity.pdbx_description
1 polymer ?
#
loop_
_entity_poly.entity_id
_entity_poly.type
_entity_poly.pdbx_seq_one_letter_code
_entity_poly.pdbx_strand_id
1 'polypeptide(L)'
;MSTLTEWAVDDFATALFCLFYYQHRQNPEYTRPQALHKAQTDWRNLTGKQLNDMYRQQLEAHLQNIETEENKKRVGQMKFNLALLCDEEYPFINPYYWAGFVSGGLQ
;
A
#
# COMPACT_ATOMS: atom_id res chain seq x y z
N MET A 1 8.44 19.65 12.55
CA MET A 1 9.23 19.28 11.34
C MET A 1 9.22 17.77 11.25
N SER A 2 8.27 17.21 10.50
CA SER A 2 8.04 15.76 10.40
C SER A 2 7.82 15.43 8.92
N THR A 3 8.89 15.34 8.13
CA THR A 3 8.81 15.14 6.66
C THR A 3 9.49 13.85 6.18
N LEU A 4 9.90 12.96 7.10
CA LEU A 4 10.64 11.73 6.76
C LEU A 4 9.78 10.45 6.79
N THR A 5 8.50 10.53 7.14
CA THR A 5 7.59 9.37 7.27
C THR A 5 6.57 9.23 6.15
N GLU A 6 6.33 10.29 5.38
CA GLU A 6 5.30 10.31 4.32
C GLU A 6 5.67 9.37 3.16
N TRP A 7 6.90 9.47 2.64
CA TRP A 7 7.34 8.71 1.46
C TRP A 7 7.32 7.19 1.62
N ALA A 8 7.74 6.66 2.77
CA ALA A 8 7.81 5.20 2.97
C ALA A 8 6.43 4.56 3.16
N VAL A 9 5.50 5.31 3.74
CA VAL A 9 4.11 4.90 3.94
C VAL A 9 3.36 4.96 2.60
N ASP A 10 3.65 5.99 1.80
CA ASP A 10 3.12 6.14 0.44
C ASP A 10 3.61 5.04 -0.50
N ASP A 11 4.87 4.57 -0.36
CA ASP A 11 5.41 3.48 -1.19
C ASP A 11 4.63 2.16 -1.00
N PHE A 12 4.32 1.77 0.24
CA PHE A 12 3.56 0.56 0.51
C PHE A 12 2.10 0.68 0.07
N ALA A 13 1.47 1.82 0.39
CA ALA A 13 0.13 2.16 -0.05
C ALA A 13 -0.01 2.07 -1.58
N THR A 14 0.93 2.70 -2.30
CA THR A 14 0.96 2.73 -3.77
C THR A 14 1.23 1.35 -4.35
N ALA A 15 2.18 0.59 -3.79
CA ALA A 15 2.50 -0.75 -4.27
C ALA A 15 1.30 -1.71 -4.11
N LEU A 16 0.62 -1.68 -2.97
CA LEU A 16 -0.59 -2.47 -2.72
C LEU A 16 -1.74 -2.05 -3.64
N PHE A 17 -1.94 -0.75 -3.83
CA PHE A 17 -2.94 -0.24 -4.75
C PHE A 17 -2.70 -0.70 -6.20
N CYS A 18 -1.45 -0.59 -6.67
CA CYS A 18 -1.05 -1.08 -7.99
C CYS A 18 -1.30 -2.59 -8.13
N LEU A 19 -0.98 -3.38 -7.09
CA LEU A 19 -1.25 -4.82 -7.08
C LEU A 19 -2.73 -5.11 -7.27
N PHE A 20 -3.62 -4.46 -6.49
CA PHE A 20 -5.06 -4.63 -6.62
C PHE A 20 -5.57 -4.22 -8.00
N TYR A 21 -5.08 -3.10 -8.53
CA TYR A 21 -5.44 -2.65 -9.87
C TYR A 21 -5.06 -3.68 -10.94
N TYR A 22 -3.84 -4.23 -10.90
CA TYR A 22 -3.41 -5.25 -11.86
C TYR A 22 -4.20 -6.55 -11.72
N GLN A 23 -4.50 -6.99 -10.50
CA GLN A 23 -5.36 -8.16 -10.26
C GLN A 23 -6.73 -7.98 -10.92
N HIS A 24 -7.37 -6.81 -10.73
CA HIS A 24 -8.65 -6.53 -11.37
C HIS A 24 -8.55 -6.34 -12.88
N ARG A 25 -7.43 -5.83 -13.40
CA ARG A 25 -7.20 -5.70 -14.85
C ARG A 25 -6.96 -7.03 -15.55
N GLN A 26 -6.51 -8.05 -14.84
CA GLN A 26 -6.38 -9.41 -15.36
C GLN A 26 -7.74 -10.09 -15.55
N ASN A 27 -8.78 -9.63 -14.84
CA ASN A 27 -10.14 -10.09 -15.11
C ASN A 27 -10.68 -9.41 -16.39
N PRO A 28 -11.01 -10.18 -17.45
CA PRO A 28 -11.54 -9.63 -18.70
C PRO A 28 -12.91 -8.94 -18.53
N GLU A 29 -13.61 -9.17 -17.42
CA GLU A 29 -14.92 -8.57 -17.12
C GLU A 29 -14.84 -7.08 -16.77
N TYR A 30 -13.69 -6.59 -16.27
CA TYR A 30 -13.57 -5.23 -15.77
C TYR A 30 -12.97 -4.26 -16.79
N THR A 31 -13.72 -3.20 -17.09
CA THR A 31 -13.17 -2.03 -17.80
C THR A 31 -12.15 -1.30 -16.92
N ARG A 32 -11.29 -0.47 -17.53
CA ARG A 32 -10.25 0.28 -16.79
C ARG A 32 -10.82 1.08 -15.59
N PRO A 33 -11.92 1.85 -15.75
CA PRO A 33 -12.49 2.59 -14.62
C PRO A 33 -13.10 1.68 -13.55
N GLN A 34 -13.71 0.57 -13.94
CA GLN A 34 -14.28 -0.41 -13.00
C GLN A 34 -13.20 -1.11 -12.17
N ALA A 35 -12.10 -1.53 -12.82
CA ALA A 35 -10.97 -2.13 -12.14
C ALA A 35 -10.32 -1.15 -11.14
N LEU A 36 -10.21 0.13 -11.52
CA LEU A 36 -9.70 1.18 -10.65
C LEU A 36 -10.60 1.42 -9.44
N HIS A 37 -11.91 1.58 -9.67
CA HIS A 37 -12.88 1.78 -8.59
C HIS A 37 -12.93 0.57 -7.64
N LYS A 38 -12.83 -0.64 -8.19
CA LYS A 38 -12.80 -1.87 -7.39
C LYS A 38 -11.52 -1.95 -6.55
N ALA A 39 -10.36 -1.63 -7.14
CA ALA A 39 -9.10 -1.54 -6.41
C ALA A 39 -9.16 -0.50 -5.27
N GLN A 40 -9.74 0.69 -5.51
CA GLN A 40 -9.93 1.70 -4.47
C GLN A 40 -10.86 1.21 -3.34
N THR A 41 -11.93 0.51 -3.69
CA THR A 41 -12.89 -0.04 -2.73
C THR A 41 -12.25 -1.13 -1.87
N ASP A 42 -11.58 -2.08 -2.50
CA ASP A 42 -10.93 -3.20 -1.80
C ASP A 42 -9.78 -2.68 -0.93
N TRP A 43 -9.07 -1.67 -1.39
CA TRP A 43 -7.99 -1.05 -0.64
C TRP A 43 -8.48 -0.30 0.61
N ARG A 44 -9.56 0.48 0.52
CA ARG A 44 -10.16 1.17 1.68
C ARG A 44 -10.75 0.21 2.72
N ASN A 45 -11.21 -0.96 2.27
CA ASN A 45 -11.78 -1.99 3.13
C ASN A 45 -10.74 -2.99 3.63
N LEU A 46 -9.47 -2.87 3.22
CA LEU A 46 -8.40 -3.75 3.67
C LEU A 46 -8.13 -3.49 5.15
N THR A 47 -8.35 -4.52 5.97
CA THR A 47 -8.08 -4.44 7.41
C THR A 47 -6.61 -4.69 7.71
N GLY A 48 -6.10 -4.16 8.83
CA GLY A 48 -4.73 -4.45 9.28
C GLY A 48 -4.47 -5.95 9.46
N LYS A 49 -5.49 -6.70 9.89
CA LYS A 49 -5.43 -8.16 9.98
C LYS A 49 -5.24 -8.83 8.62
N GLN A 50 -6.01 -8.43 7.60
CA GLN A 50 -5.85 -8.96 6.24
C GLN A 50 -4.50 -8.57 5.63
N LEU A 51 -4.05 -7.33 5.89
CA LEU A 51 -2.73 -6.86 5.49
C LEU A 51 -1.63 -7.76 6.09
N ASN A 52 -1.74 -8.06 7.38
CA ASN A 52 -0.84 -8.93 8.10
C ASN A 52 -0.83 -10.35 7.49
N ASP A 53 -2.00 -10.95 7.32
CA ASP A 53 -2.11 -12.36 6.95
C ASP A 53 -1.71 -12.60 5.48
N MET A 54 -2.00 -11.65 4.58
CA MET A 54 -1.80 -11.82 3.14
C MET A 54 -0.46 -11.29 2.63
N TYR A 55 0.01 -10.17 3.17
CA TYR A 55 1.09 -9.39 2.53
C TYR A 55 2.32 -9.20 3.40
N ARG A 56 2.21 -9.29 4.74
CA ARG A 56 3.34 -9.02 5.64
C ARG A 56 4.56 -9.85 5.33
N GLN A 57 4.40 -11.17 5.15
CA GLN A 57 5.54 -12.05 4.87
C GLN A 57 6.25 -11.67 3.56
N GLN A 58 5.51 -11.32 2.52
CA GLN A 58 6.09 -10.94 1.23
C GLN A 58 6.79 -9.57 1.31
N LEU A 59 6.19 -8.62 2.02
CA LEU A 59 6.74 -7.28 2.22
C LEU A 59 8.00 -7.33 3.09
N GLU A 60 7.99 -8.08 4.20
CA GLU A 60 9.16 -8.25 5.07
C GLU A 60 10.31 -8.94 4.35
N ALA A 61 10.03 -9.97 3.53
CA ALA A 61 11.04 -10.62 2.70
C ALA A 61 11.63 -9.67 1.66
N HIS A 62 10.80 -8.84 1.01
CA HIS A 62 11.30 -7.82 0.10
C HIS A 62 12.17 -6.79 0.81
N LEU A 63 11.75 -6.31 1.99
CA LEU A 63 12.51 -5.38 2.81
C LEU A 63 13.86 -5.96 3.25
N GLN A 64 13.93 -7.24 3.58
CA GLN A 64 15.20 -7.93 3.84
C GLN A 64 16.09 -8.00 2.61
N ASN A 65 15.54 -8.28 1.43
CA ASN A 65 16.31 -8.39 0.19
C ASN A 65 16.93 -7.07 -0.26
N ILE A 66 16.27 -5.94 0.03
CA ILE A 66 16.79 -4.60 -0.29
C ILE A 66 17.64 -4.01 0.84
N GLU A 67 17.75 -4.67 2.00
CA GLU A 67 18.50 -4.18 3.14
C GLU A 67 20.00 -4.19 2.85
N THR A 68 20.61 -3.01 2.93
CA THR A 68 22.05 -2.78 2.83
C THR A 68 22.51 -1.99 4.05
N GLU A 69 23.81 -2.01 4.36
CA GLU A 69 24.33 -1.27 5.51
C GLU A 69 24.05 0.24 5.43
N GLU A 70 24.00 0.80 4.22
CA GLU A 70 23.67 2.22 3.99
C GLU A 70 22.20 2.56 4.25
N ASN A 71 21.27 1.63 3.97
CA ASN A 71 19.82 1.89 4.06
C ASN A 71 19.14 1.24 5.28
N LYS A 72 19.90 0.52 6.11
CA LYS A 72 19.41 -0.25 7.27
C LYS A 72 18.46 0.52 8.19
N LYS A 73 18.76 1.79 8.49
CA LYS A 73 17.88 2.65 9.30
C LYS A 73 16.53 2.88 8.62
N ARG A 74 16.54 3.14 7.31
CA ARG A 74 15.33 3.35 6.51
C ARG A 74 14.51 2.07 6.42
N VAL A 75 15.15 0.92 6.17
CA VAL A 75 14.47 -0.38 6.13
C VAL A 75 13.88 -0.74 7.50
N GLY A 76 14.60 -0.45 8.59
CA GLY A 76 14.07 -0.57 9.95
C GLY A 76 12.81 0.27 10.19
N GLN A 77 12.81 1.52 9.74
CA GLN A 77 11.62 2.38 9.81
C GLN A 77 10.46 1.84 8.97
N MET A 78 10.74 1.30 7.78
CA MET A 78 9.74 0.68 6.90
C MET A 78 9.10 -0.55 7.56
N LYS A 79 9.90 -1.42 8.20
CA LYS A 79 9.40 -2.57 8.97
C LYS A 79 8.52 -2.13 10.15
N PHE A 80 8.93 -1.07 10.86
CA PHE A 80 8.13 -0.52 11.96
C PHE A 80 6.80 0.06 11.46
N ASN A 81 6.81 0.84 10.39
CA ASN A 81 5.59 1.40 9.80
C ASN A 81 4.65 0.29 9.30
N LEU A 82 5.18 -0.78 8.70
CA LEU A 82 4.38 -1.94 8.29
C LEU A 82 3.69 -2.60 9.49
N ALA A 83 4.39 -2.76 10.62
CA ALA A 83 3.81 -3.29 11.84
C ALA A 83 2.68 -2.39 12.36
N LEU A 84 2.87 -1.06 12.37
CA LEU A 84 1.81 -0.11 12.74
C LEU A 84 0.57 -0.23 11.85
N LEU A 85 0.75 -0.33 10.52
CA LEU A 85 -0.37 -0.50 9.59
C LEU A 85 -1.13 -1.82 9.81
N CYS A 86 -0.46 -2.87 10.28
CA CYS A 86 -1.10 -4.14 10.59
C CYS A 86 -1.95 -4.08 11.87
N ASP A 87 -1.65 -3.17 12.80
CA ASP A 87 -2.38 -2.98 14.05
C ASP A 87 -3.62 -2.05 13.87
N GLU A 88 -3.66 -1.25 12.81
CA GLU A 88 -4.79 -0.39 12.47
C GLU A 88 -6.00 -1.21 11.96
N GLU A 89 -7.22 -0.82 12.34
CA GLU A 89 -8.44 -1.53 11.90
C GLU A 89 -8.64 -1.38 10.38
N TYR A 90 -8.42 -0.17 9.85
CA TYR A 90 -8.46 0.15 8.43
C TYR A 90 -7.30 1.08 8.04
N PRO A 91 -6.09 0.55 7.81
CA PRO A 91 -4.87 1.34 7.61
C PRO A 91 -4.95 2.38 6.47
N PHE A 92 -5.76 2.13 5.45
CA PHE A 92 -5.83 2.93 4.23
C PHE A 92 -7.14 3.70 4.04
N ILE A 93 -8.00 3.76 5.07
CA ILE A 93 -9.29 4.47 4.97
C ILE A 93 -9.09 5.98 4.79
N ASN A 94 -8.03 6.53 5.37
CA ASN A 94 -7.76 7.97 5.38
C ASN A 94 -7.51 8.49 3.94
N PRO A 95 -8.16 9.60 3.53
CA PRO A 95 -7.96 10.22 2.22
C PRO A 95 -6.51 10.57 1.90
N TYR A 96 -5.64 10.74 2.90
CA TYR A 96 -4.20 10.93 2.72
C TYR A 96 -3.60 9.93 1.71
N TYR A 97 -3.99 8.65 1.78
CA TYR A 97 -3.43 7.61 0.93
C TYR A 97 -3.92 7.65 -0.52
N TRP A 98 -5.16 8.09 -0.76
CA TRP A 98 -5.82 7.91 -2.06
C TRP A 98 -6.21 9.20 -2.77
N ALA A 99 -6.16 10.36 -2.10
CA ALA A 99 -6.55 11.63 -2.70
C ALA A 99 -5.71 11.98 -3.95
N GLY A 100 -4.44 11.58 -3.98
CA GLY A 100 -3.58 11.72 -5.15
C GLY A 100 -4.08 10.94 -6.38
N PHE A 101 -4.64 9.75 -6.18
CA PHE A 101 -5.16 8.90 -7.26
C PHE A 101 -6.56 9.31 -7.76
N VAL A 102 -7.31 10.08 -6.97
CA VAL A 102 -8.62 10.63 -7.39
C VAL A 102 -8.44 11.87 -8.27
N SER A 103 -7.41 12.66 -8.01
CA SER A 103 -7.17 13.93 -8.70
C SER A 103 -6.54 13.74 -10.09
N GLY A 104 -5.81 12.64 -10.30
CA GLY A 104 -5.13 12.33 -11.57
C GLY A 104 -5.95 11.52 -12.58
N GLY A 105 -7.12 10.99 -12.21
CA GLY A 105 -7.95 10.12 -13.06
C GLY A 105 -9.00 10.82 -13.91
N LEU A 106 -8.96 12.15 -14.01
CA LEU A 106 -9.99 13.00 -14.63
C LEU A 106 -9.51 13.72 -15.91
N GLN A 107 -8.45 13.25 -16.57
CA GLN A 107 -8.00 13.75 -17.87
C GLN A 107 -8.34 12.79 -19.01
#